data_AF-A0A954SL19-F1
#
_entry.id   AF-A0A954SL19-F1
#
_cell.length_a   1.000
_cell.length_b   1.000
_cell.length_c   1.000
_cell.angle_alpha   90.00
_cell.angle_beta   90.00
_cell.angle_gamma   90.00
#
_symmetry.space_group_name_H-M   'P 1'
#
loop_
_entity.id
_entity.type
_entity.pdbx_description
1 polymer ?
#
loop_
_entity_poly.entity_id
_entity_poly.type
_entity_poly.pdbx_seq_one_letter_code
_entity_poly.pdbx_strand_id
1 'polypeptide(L)'
;EINEAPYAQAANPGAQIRWLMTIVLGNIQTLMIIMTSLIIVVSGVGIFVSIYNSMAGRRKEIAIMRALGAGRRTVFSIVLSEAVLLCLAGGVFGMVLGHGLVFVAAPIVEIRTGLVIDPLSFDRMELVLFPCLVALASLIGIVPGVTAYQTDVASNLN
;
A
#
# COMPACT_ATOMS: atom_id res chain seq x y z
N GLU A 1 3.74 -10.63 -64.86
CA GLU A 1 2.83 -11.71 -64.42
C GLU A 1 2.54 -11.51 -62.94
N ILE A 2 1.25 -11.34 -62.63
CA ILE A 2 0.75 -11.11 -61.28
C ILE A 2 0.57 -12.50 -60.66
N ASN A 3 1.31 -12.77 -59.58
CA ASN A 3 1.35 -14.09 -58.95
C ASN A 3 0.13 -14.25 -58.02
N GLU A 4 -0.92 -14.91 -58.51
CA GLU A 4 -2.17 -15.23 -57.79
C GLU A 4 -1.99 -16.46 -56.87
N ALA A 5 -1.09 -16.39 -55.90
CA ALA A 5 -1.04 -17.39 -54.84
C ALA A 5 -2.10 -17.08 -53.76
N PRO A 6 -2.99 -18.01 -53.39
CA PRO A 6 -4.08 -17.79 -52.42
C PRO A 6 -3.60 -17.71 -50.96
N TYR A 7 -2.32 -17.44 -50.75
CA TYR A 7 -1.69 -17.27 -49.44
C TYR A 7 -1.36 -15.80 -49.20
N ALA A 8 -2.31 -14.90 -49.46
CA ALA A 8 -2.26 -13.59 -48.84
C ALA A 8 -2.51 -13.80 -47.33
N GLN A 9 -1.48 -14.19 -46.59
CA GLN A 9 -1.48 -14.03 -45.14
C GLN A 9 -1.63 -12.53 -44.91
N ALA A 10 -2.83 -12.10 -44.57
CA ALA A 10 -3.07 -10.76 -44.07
C ALA A 10 -2.14 -10.59 -42.87
N ALA A 11 -1.02 -9.90 -43.08
CA ALA A 11 -0.19 -9.44 -41.98
C ALA A 11 -1.15 -8.68 -41.06
N ASN A 12 -1.34 -9.18 -39.84
CA ASN A 12 -2.17 -8.54 -38.85
C ASN A 12 -1.28 -7.62 -38.02
N PRO A 13 -0.93 -6.39 -38.48
CA PRO A 13 0.02 -5.50 -37.81
C PRO A 13 -0.37 -5.23 -36.35
N GLY A 14 -1.65 -5.35 -36.00
CA GLY A 14 -2.13 -5.24 -34.63
C GLY A 14 -1.54 -6.32 -33.71
N ALA A 15 -1.31 -7.54 -34.19
CA ALA A 15 -0.67 -8.60 -33.42
C ALA A 15 0.81 -8.29 -33.16
N GLN A 16 1.54 -7.78 -34.15
CA GLN A 16 2.96 -7.40 -33.97
C GLN A 16 3.11 -6.17 -33.08
N ILE A 17 2.25 -5.15 -33.23
CA ILE A 17 2.25 -3.96 -32.36
C ILE A 17 1.89 -4.35 -30.92
N ARG A 18 0.90 -5.23 -30.72
CA ARG A 18 0.53 -5.70 -29.39
C ARG A 18 1.64 -6.53 -28.76
N TRP A 19 2.33 -7.38 -29.53
CA TRP A 19 3.48 -8.14 -29.03
C TRP A 19 4.60 -7.23 -28.54
N LEU A 20 4.93 -6.18 -29.30
CA LEU A 20 5.94 -5.19 -28.91
C LEU A 20 5.49 -4.37 -27.69
N MET A 21 4.22 -3.94 -27.66
CA MET A 21 3.63 -3.25 -26.50
C MET A 21 3.63 -4.13 -25.25
N THR A 22 3.27 -5.40 -25.34
CA THR A 22 3.26 -6.32 -24.18
C THR A 22 4.65 -6.57 -23.64
N ILE A 23 5.68 -6.70 -24.50
CA ILE A 23 7.06 -6.86 -24.03
C ILE A 23 7.55 -5.60 -23.32
N VAL A 24 7.34 -4.41 -23.91
CA VAL A 24 7.83 -3.16 -23.32
C VAL A 24 7.01 -2.76 -22.09
N LEU A 25 5.69 -2.62 -22.22
CA LEU A 25 4.82 -2.20 -21.11
C LEU A 25 4.72 -3.28 -20.02
N GLY A 26 4.70 -4.55 -20.39
CA GLY A 26 4.60 -5.65 -19.41
C GLY A 26 5.83 -5.74 -18.51
N ASN A 27 7.03 -5.54 -19.06
CA ASN A 27 8.27 -5.50 -18.27
C ASN A 27 8.29 -4.30 -17.32
N ILE A 28 7.89 -3.12 -17.79
CA ILE A 28 7.81 -1.90 -16.96
C ILE A 28 6.78 -2.09 -15.84
N GLN A 29 5.60 -2.63 -16.15
CA GLN A 29 4.56 -2.90 -15.16
C GLN A 29 5.06 -3.90 -14.09
N THR A 30 5.75 -4.96 -14.49
CA THR A 30 6.32 -5.95 -13.56
C THR A 30 7.34 -5.31 -12.64
N LEU A 31 8.24 -4.47 -13.18
CA LEU A 31 9.22 -3.74 -12.39
C LEU A 31 8.56 -2.81 -11.37
N MET A 32 7.50 -2.10 -11.78
CA MET A 32 6.74 -1.23 -10.89
C MET A 32 6.07 -2.01 -9.77
N ILE A 33 5.46 -3.16 -10.06
CA ILE A 33 4.85 -4.03 -9.03
C ILE A 33 5.91 -4.50 -8.01
N ILE A 34 7.09 -4.90 -8.47
CA ILE A 34 8.20 -5.29 -7.60
C ILE A 34 8.62 -4.10 -6.71
N MET A 35 8.83 -2.91 -7.29
CA MET A 35 9.18 -1.71 -6.53
C MET A 35 8.11 -1.36 -5.49
N THR A 36 6.83 -1.38 -5.88
CA THR A 36 5.71 -1.15 -4.96
C THR A 36 5.71 -2.15 -3.82
N SER A 37 5.92 -3.44 -4.09
CA SER A 37 5.99 -4.46 -3.04
C SER A 37 7.13 -4.21 -2.04
N LEU A 38 8.31 -3.80 -2.54
CA LEU A 38 9.45 -3.47 -1.69
C LEU A 38 9.16 -2.25 -0.82
N ILE A 39 8.55 -1.20 -1.39
CA ILE A 39 8.14 -0.01 -0.64
C ILE A 39 7.15 -0.38 0.46
N ILE A 40 6.14 -1.21 0.15
CA ILE A 40 5.17 -1.68 1.14
C ILE A 40 5.87 -2.41 2.29
N VAL A 41 6.83 -3.29 2.00
CA VAL A 41 7.59 -4.01 3.04
C VAL A 41 8.40 -3.03 3.90
N VAL A 42 9.15 -2.12 3.29
CA VAL A 42 9.98 -1.14 4.02
C VAL A 42 9.11 -0.22 4.88
N SER A 43 8.00 0.29 4.34
CA SER A 43 7.04 1.10 5.08
C SER A 43 6.41 0.32 6.22
N GLY A 44 6.06 -0.96 6.01
CA GLY A 44 5.51 -1.81 7.05
C GLY A 44 6.48 -2.03 8.21
N VAL A 45 7.77 -2.25 7.92
CA VAL A 45 8.83 -2.33 8.93
C VAL A 45 8.98 -0.99 9.67
N GLY A 46 8.91 0.14 8.96
CA GLY A 46 8.95 1.47 9.57
C GLY A 46 7.81 1.70 10.57
N ILE A 47 6.59 1.33 10.19
CA ILE A 47 5.41 1.41 11.07
C ILE A 47 5.58 0.49 12.29
N PHE A 48 6.05 -0.75 12.09
CA PHE A 48 6.33 -1.69 13.18
C PHE A 48 7.31 -1.09 14.19
N VAL A 49 8.45 -0.57 13.72
CA VAL A 49 9.48 0.03 14.59
C VAL A 49 8.94 1.26 15.31
N SER A 50 8.17 2.10 14.63
CA SER A 50 7.55 3.29 15.22
C SER A 50 6.62 2.94 16.37
N ILE A 51 5.70 1.99 16.17
CA ILE A 51 4.77 1.52 17.20
C ILE A 51 5.54 0.87 18.36
N TYR A 52 6.52 0.02 18.05
CA TYR A 52 7.33 -0.64 19.07
C TYR A 52 8.06 0.37 19.98
N ASN A 53 8.64 1.42 19.39
CA ASN A 53 9.30 2.49 20.15
C ASN A 53 8.31 3.35 20.94
N SER A 54 7.14 3.67 20.37
CA SER A 54 6.04 4.36 21.06
C SER A 54 5.63 3.59 22.33
N MET A 55 5.51 2.26 22.23
CA MET A 55 5.21 1.40 23.38
C MET A 55 6.29 1.46 24.45
N ALA A 56 7.57 1.45 24.05
CA ALA A 56 8.69 1.53 24.97
C ALA A 56 8.69 2.84 25.78
N GLY A 57 8.39 3.98 25.13
CA GLY A 57 8.25 5.28 25.79
C GLY A 57 7.03 5.36 26.72
N ARG A 58 5.94 4.66 26.38
CA ARG A 58 4.67 4.69 27.11
C ARG A 58 4.49 3.55 28.12
N ARG A 59 5.54 2.77 28.42
CA ARG A 59 5.47 1.64 29.37
C ARG A 59 4.91 2.02 30.73
N LYS A 60 5.33 3.17 31.29
CA LYS A 60 4.82 3.67 32.59
C LYS A 60 3.33 3.98 32.55
N GLU A 61 2.85 4.65 31.49
CA GLU A 61 1.41 4.93 31.31
C GLU A 61 0.60 3.64 31.24
N ILE A 62 1.08 2.64 30.50
CA ILE A 62 0.41 1.33 30.37
C ILE A 62 0.38 0.60 31.72
N ALA A 63 1.47 0.66 32.50
CA ALA A 63 1.52 0.07 33.83
C ALA A 63 0.51 0.74 34.79
N ILE A 64 0.42 2.06 34.78
CA ILE A 64 -0.56 2.83 35.57
C ILE A 64 -1.99 2.47 35.14
N MET A 65 -2.25 2.43 33.83
CA MET A 65 -3.57 2.08 33.29
C MET A 65 -4.00 0.67 33.73
N ARG A 66 -3.08 -0.30 33.73
CA ARG A 66 -3.32 -1.65 34.21
C ARG A 66 -3.50 -1.72 35.74
N ALA A 67 -2.78 -0.89 36.51
CA ALA A 67 -2.97 -0.80 37.96
C ALA A 67 -4.34 -0.22 38.33
N LEU A 68 -4.90 0.65 37.49
CA LEU A 68 -6.27 1.17 37.59
C LEU A 68 -7.36 0.20 37.08
N GLY A 69 -6.98 -1.02 36.67
CA GLY A 69 -7.91 -2.08 36.28
C GLY A 69 -8.10 -2.26 34.76
N ALA A 70 -7.35 -1.56 33.90
CA ALA A 70 -7.43 -1.80 32.47
C ALA A 70 -6.94 -3.21 32.10
N GLY A 71 -7.78 -3.94 31.37
CA GLY A 71 -7.47 -5.30 30.92
C GLY A 71 -6.41 -5.34 29.82
N ARG A 72 -5.71 -6.47 29.68
CA ARG A 72 -4.70 -6.67 28.62
C ARG A 72 -5.27 -6.54 27.20
N ARG A 73 -6.56 -6.85 27.02
CA ARG A 73 -7.28 -6.68 25.74
C ARG A 73 -7.47 -5.21 25.37
N THR A 74 -7.63 -4.32 26.35
CA THR A 74 -7.77 -2.88 26.13
C THR A 74 -6.48 -2.30 25.56
N VAL A 75 -5.33 -2.67 26.14
CA VAL A 75 -4.01 -2.26 25.63
C VAL A 75 -3.79 -2.77 24.21
N PHE A 76 -4.12 -4.04 23.96
CA PHE A 76 -4.04 -4.61 22.60
C PHE A 76 -4.91 -3.86 21.59
N SER A 77 -6.18 -3.55 21.92
CA SER A 77 -7.06 -2.81 21.03
C SER A 77 -6.57 -1.39 20.73
N ILE A 78 -5.93 -0.73 21.71
CA ILE A 78 -5.32 0.59 21.51
C ILE A 78 -4.20 0.49 20.48
N VAL A 79 -3.27 -0.46 20.66
CA VAL A 79 -2.13 -0.63 19.73
C VAL A 79 -2.60 -1.00 18.32
N LEU A 80 -3.59 -1.90 18.23
CA LEU A 80 -4.17 -2.28 16.95
C LEU A 80 -4.85 -1.09 16.27
N SER A 81 -5.59 -0.27 17.03
CA SER A 81 -6.21 0.94 16.50
C SER A 81 -5.19 1.97 16.03
N GLU A 82 -4.06 2.12 16.72
CA GLU A 82 -2.97 3.02 16.32
C GLU A 82 -2.38 2.57 14.97
N ALA A 83 -2.10 1.27 14.81
CA ALA A 83 -1.64 0.70 13.55
C ALA A 83 -2.64 0.93 12.39
N VAL A 84 -3.92 0.61 12.62
CA VAL A 84 -4.98 0.79 11.62
C VAL A 84 -5.14 2.24 11.22
N LEU A 85 -5.15 3.16 12.19
CA LEU A 85 -5.27 4.60 11.92
C LEU A 85 -4.08 5.12 11.13
N LEU A 86 -2.85 4.72 11.46
CA LEU A 86 -1.64 5.11 10.72
C LEU A 86 -1.69 4.62 9.26
N CYS A 87 -2.04 3.35 9.03
CA CYS A 87 -2.15 2.81 7.68
C CYS A 87 -3.29 3.45 6.88
N LEU A 88 -4.46 3.67 7.48
CA LEU A 88 -5.59 4.33 6.80
C LEU A 88 -5.27 5.79 6.47
N ALA A 89 -4.70 6.54 7.41
CA ALA A 89 -4.31 7.92 7.18
C ALA A 89 -3.26 8.01 6.07
N GLY A 90 -2.22 7.17 6.12
CA GLY A 90 -1.21 7.10 5.07
C GLY A 90 -1.77 6.69 3.72
N GLY A 91 -2.71 5.73 3.69
CA GLY A 91 -3.39 5.28 2.48
C GLY A 91 -4.26 6.36 1.83
N VAL A 92 -5.09 7.03 2.62
CA VAL A 92 -5.90 8.17 2.14
C VAL A 92 -5.00 9.29 1.65
N PHE A 93 -3.96 9.63 2.41
CA PHE A 93 -3.02 10.68 2.02
C PHE A 93 -2.27 10.32 0.73
N GLY A 94 -1.80 9.08 0.60
CA GLY A 94 -1.15 8.57 -0.60
C GLY A 94 -2.08 8.58 -1.81
N MET A 95 -3.35 8.23 -1.64
CA MET A 95 -4.36 8.29 -2.69
C MET A 95 -4.58 9.73 -3.17
N VAL A 96 -4.78 10.67 -2.24
CA VAL A 96 -4.94 12.10 -2.57
C VAL A 96 -3.72 12.64 -3.31
N LEU A 97 -2.51 12.31 -2.85
CA LEU A 97 -1.28 12.72 -3.53
C LEU A 97 -1.13 12.06 -4.90
N GLY A 98 -1.50 10.78 -5.04
CA GLY A 98 -1.45 10.05 -6.30
C GLY A 98 -2.34 10.70 -7.36
N HIS A 99 -3.63 10.88 -7.07
CA HIS A 99 -4.55 11.58 -7.98
C HIS A 99 -4.14 13.04 -8.19
N GLY A 100 -3.65 13.72 -7.16
CA GLY A 100 -3.12 15.09 -7.28
C GLY A 100 -1.96 15.17 -8.28
N LEU A 101 -1.06 14.18 -8.26
CA LEU A 101 0.06 14.11 -9.21
C LEU A 101 -0.42 13.78 -10.62
N VAL A 102 -1.38 12.87 -10.78
CA VAL A 102 -2.02 12.59 -12.08
C VAL A 102 -2.72 13.85 -12.61
N PHE A 103 -3.43 14.60 -11.77
CA PHE A 103 -4.11 15.84 -12.17
C PHE A 103 -3.15 16.87 -12.75
N VAL A 104 -1.96 17.02 -12.15
CA VAL A 104 -0.91 17.93 -12.65
C VAL A 104 -0.20 17.36 -13.89
N ALA A 105 0.00 16.05 -13.97
CA ALA A 105 0.72 15.40 -15.07
C ALA A 105 -0.14 15.19 -16.33
N ALA A 106 -1.45 14.99 -16.18
CA ALA A 106 -2.40 14.72 -17.26
C ALA A 106 -2.29 15.71 -18.44
N PRO A 107 -2.30 17.05 -18.25
CA PRO A 107 -2.19 17.99 -19.37
C PRO A 107 -0.83 17.90 -20.09
N ILE A 108 0.24 17.60 -19.35
CA ILE A 108 1.59 17.45 -19.94
C ILE A 108 1.63 16.21 -20.83
N VAL A 109 1.03 15.12 -20.37
CA VAL A 109 0.96 13.87 -21.12
C VAL A 109 0.09 14.03 -22.36
N GLU A 110 -1.06 14.71 -22.25
CA GLU A 110 -1.95 14.96 -23.37
C GLU A 110 -1.24 15.74 -24.49
N ILE A 111 -0.51 16.80 -24.15
CA ILE A 111 0.24 17.60 -25.15
C ILE A 111 1.33 16.77 -25.85
N ARG A 112 2.00 15.87 -25.12
CA ARG A 112 3.15 15.11 -25.64
C ARG A 112 2.78 13.85 -26.39
N THR A 113 1.67 13.22 -26.02
CA THR A 113 1.30 11.88 -26.50
C THR A 113 -0.06 11.83 -27.18
N GLY A 114 -0.89 12.87 -27.03
CA GLY A 114 -2.28 12.90 -27.50
C GLY A 114 -3.23 12.01 -26.69
N LEU A 115 -2.77 11.40 -25.59
CA LEU A 115 -3.58 10.56 -24.73
C LEU A 115 -4.29 11.40 -23.67
N VAL A 116 -5.63 11.36 -23.70
CA VAL A 116 -6.46 11.97 -22.66
C VAL A 116 -6.51 11.02 -21.47
N ILE A 117 -6.00 11.47 -20.33
CA ILE A 117 -6.05 10.75 -19.06
C ILE A 117 -7.08 11.46 -18.18
N ASP A 118 -8.09 10.73 -17.72
CA ASP A 118 -9.04 11.25 -16.73
C ASP A 118 -8.45 11.13 -15.32
N PRO A 119 -8.08 12.25 -14.65
CA PRO A 119 -7.46 12.22 -13.34
C PRO A 119 -8.39 11.73 -12.22
N LEU A 120 -9.70 11.79 -12.45
CA LEU A 120 -10.74 11.43 -11.49
C LEU A 120 -11.33 10.04 -11.77
N SER A 121 -10.74 9.29 -12.70
CA SER A 121 -11.12 7.89 -12.90
C SER A 121 -10.66 7.05 -11.70
N PHE A 122 -11.62 6.55 -10.93
CA PHE A 122 -11.37 5.59 -9.85
C PHE A 122 -11.41 4.17 -10.41
N ASP A 123 -10.29 3.46 -10.34
CA ASP A 123 -10.25 2.06 -10.77
C ASP A 123 -10.77 1.11 -9.68
N ARG A 124 -11.25 -0.07 -10.09
CA ARG A 124 -11.73 -1.11 -9.16
C ARG A 124 -10.64 -1.54 -8.17
N MET A 125 -9.36 -1.48 -8.56
CA MET A 125 -8.25 -1.78 -7.66
C MET A 125 -8.16 -0.83 -6.45
N GLU A 126 -8.57 0.43 -6.60
CA GLU A 126 -8.55 1.41 -5.49
C GLU A 126 -9.57 1.06 -4.41
N LEU A 127 -10.68 0.42 -4.78
CA LEU A 127 -11.69 -0.01 -3.82
C LEU A 127 -11.19 -1.17 -2.94
N VAL A 128 -10.26 -1.98 -3.46
CA VAL A 128 -9.58 -3.06 -2.72
C VAL A 128 -8.47 -2.52 -1.81
N LEU A 129 -8.04 -1.28 -1.99
CA LEU A 129 -6.97 -0.66 -1.20
C LEU A 129 -7.33 -0.58 0.28
N PHE A 130 -8.53 -0.11 0.63
CA PHE A 130 -8.97 0.02 2.03
C PHE A 130 -8.97 -1.30 2.81
N PRO A 131 -9.62 -2.39 2.33
CA PRO A 131 -9.55 -3.67 3.05
C PRO A 131 -8.13 -4.23 3.10
N CYS A 132 -7.32 -4.02 2.05
CA CYS A 132 -5.91 -4.44 2.05
C CYS A 132 -5.08 -3.69 3.11
N LEU A 133 -5.28 -2.38 3.25
CA LEU A 133 -4.62 -1.57 4.28
C LEU A 133 -4.99 -2.01 5.68
N VAL A 134 -6.27 -2.31 5.94
CA VAL A 134 -6.72 -2.81 7.24
C VAL A 134 -6.11 -4.18 7.54
N ALA A 135 -6.04 -5.07 6.54
CA ALA A 135 -5.40 -6.38 6.69
C ALA A 135 -3.89 -6.23 6.99
N LEU A 136 -3.19 -5.36 6.26
CA LEU A 136 -1.77 -5.08 6.46
C LEU A 136 -1.50 -4.45 7.83
N ALA A 137 -2.30 -3.47 8.23
CA ALA A 137 -2.20 -2.81 9.53
C ALA A 137 -2.42 -3.80 10.68
N SER A 138 -3.38 -4.71 10.53
CA SER A 138 -3.64 -5.76 11.50
C SER A 138 -2.44 -6.71 11.61
N LEU A 139 -1.88 -7.14 10.47
CA LEU A 139 -0.69 -7.99 10.44
C LEU A 139 0.51 -7.33 11.14
N ILE A 140 0.76 -6.04 10.85
CA ILE A 140 1.85 -5.27 11.45
C ILE A 140 1.61 -5.05 12.96
N GLY A 141 0.38 -4.72 13.36
CA GLY A 141 0.01 -4.35 14.73
C GLY A 141 -0.10 -5.53 15.70
N ILE A 142 -0.30 -6.76 15.22
CA ILE A 142 -0.41 -7.96 16.08
C ILE A 142 0.87 -8.18 16.89
N VAL A 143 2.05 -8.12 16.27
CA VAL A 143 3.34 -8.39 16.95
C VAL A 143 3.63 -7.40 18.09
N PRO A 144 3.61 -6.07 17.88
CA PRO A 144 3.80 -5.12 18.98
C PRO A 144 2.63 -5.18 19.98
N GLY A 145 1.39 -5.45 19.53
CA GLY A 145 0.24 -5.61 20.41
C GLY A 145 0.36 -6.81 21.37
N VAL A 146 0.91 -7.93 20.91
CA VAL A 146 1.20 -9.09 21.76
C VAL A 146 2.35 -8.79 22.71
N THR A 147 3.38 -8.07 22.25
CA THR A 147 4.47 -7.64 23.14
C THR A 147 3.95 -6.73 24.25
N ALA A 148 3.00 -5.83 23.95
CA ALA A 148 2.32 -4.99 24.93
C ALA A 148 1.59 -5.81 26.00
N TYR A 149 0.89 -6.85 25.56
CA TYR A 149 0.11 -7.75 26.39
C TYR A 149 0.95 -8.43 27.48
N GLN A 150 2.22 -8.71 27.19
CA GLN A 150 3.15 -9.41 28.08
C GLN A 150 3.92 -8.49 29.05
N THR A 151 3.77 -7.16 28.94
CA THR A 151 4.51 -6.21 29.78
C THR A 151 4.06 -6.34 31.24
N ASP A 152 4.92 -6.83 32.14
CA ASP A 152 4.54 -7.04 33.53
C ASP A 152 4.43 -5.73 34.32
N VAL A 153 3.38 -5.59 35.14
CA VAL A 153 3.08 -4.34 35.87
C VAL A 153 4.01 -4.20 37.07
N ALA A 154 4.35 -5.32 37.73
CA ALA A 154 5.11 -5.32 38.97
C ALA A 154 6.60 -4.95 38.77
N SER A 155 7.18 -5.22 37.60
CA SER A 155 8.60 -4.92 37.35
C SER A 155 8.85 -3.49 36.87
N ASN A 156 7.82 -2.77 36.40
CA ASN A 156 7.95 -1.45 35.77
C ASN A 156 7.52 -0.29 36.69
N LEU A 157 7.16 -0.58 37.95
CA LEU A 157 6.71 0.41 38.94
C LEU A 157 7.80 0.82 39.94
N ASN A 158 9.02 0.26 39.83
CA ASN A 158 10.20 0.63 40.63
C ASN A 158 11.02 1.73 39.95
#